data_AF-A0A9X9R4L8-F1
#
_entry.id   AF-A0A9X9R4L8-F1
#
_cell.length_a   1.000
_cell.length_b   1.000
_cell.length_c   1.000
_cell.angle_alpha   90.00
_cell.angle_beta   90.00
_cell.angle_gamma   90.00
#
_symmetry.space_group_name_H-M   'P 1'
#
loop_
_entity.id
_entity.type
_entity.pdbx_description
1 polymer ?
#
loop_
_entity_poly.entity_id
_entity_poly.type
_entity_poly.pdbx_seq_one_letter_code
_entity_poly.pdbx_strand_id
1 'polypeptide(L)' 'MKQEVLEIKDYLVENNFSQGVINLFEDYFVNKAITKEEMDDILKQDNARDIINSYQLRGAQA' A
#
# COMPACT_ATOMS: atom_id res chain seq x y z
N MET A 1 -5.53 3.10 -15.73
CA MET A 1 -5.00 2.26 -14.64
C MET A 1 -3.49 2.32 -14.45
N LYS A 2 -2.60 2.05 -15.42
CA LYS A 2 -1.14 2.18 -15.14
C LYS A 2 -0.70 3.62 -14.83
N GLN A 3 -1.30 4.63 -15.48
CA GLN A 3 -1.01 6.04 -15.20
C GLN A 3 -1.49 6.48 -13.82
N GLU A 4 -2.75 6.22 -13.46
CA GLU A 4 -3.35 6.64 -12.17
C GLU A 4 -2.57 6.09 -10.96
N VAL A 5 -2.02 4.88 -11.07
CA VAL A 5 -1.28 4.26 -9.95
C VAL A 5 0.12 4.85 -9.79
N LEU A 6 0.77 5.24 -10.89
CA LEU A 6 2.02 6.00 -10.84
C LEU A 6 1.78 7.38 -10.21
N GLU A 7 0.70 8.07 -10.61
CA GLU A 7 0.32 9.37 -10.06
C GLU A 7 0.04 9.31 -8.55
N ILE A 8 -0.65 8.26 -8.07
CA ILE A 8 -0.89 8.08 -6.63
C ILE A 8 0.43 7.80 -5.89
N LYS A 9 1.31 6.96 -6.43
CA LYS A 9 2.60 6.66 -5.79
C LYS A 9 3.46 7.92 -5.67
N ASP A 10 3.57 8.70 -6.74
CA ASP A 10 4.33 9.95 -6.76
C ASP A 10 3.75 10.95 -5.75
N TYR A 11 2.42 11.11 -5.72
CA TYR A 11 1.75 11.95 -4.73
C TYR A 11 2.07 11.53 -3.28
N LEU A 12 2.04 10.23 -2.98
CA LEU A 12 2.34 9.73 -1.63
C LEU A 12 3.81 10.00 -1.24
N VAL A 13 4.74 9.88 -2.19
CA VAL A 13 6.16 10.18 -1.96
C VAL A 13 6.37 11.68 -1.74
N GLU A 14 5.83 12.54 -2.61
CA GLU A 14 5.97 13.99 -2.52
C GLU A 14 5.40 14.57 -1.22
N ASN A 15 4.38 13.92 -0.65
CA ASN A 15 3.74 14.32 0.60
C ASN A 15 4.31 13.61 1.84
N ASN A 16 5.45 12.91 1.73
CA ASN A 16 6.16 12.24 2.82
C ASN A 16 5.29 11.22 3.60
N PHE A 17 4.45 10.45 2.90
CA PHE A 17 3.75 9.32 3.52
C PHE A 17 4.74 8.22 3.92
N SER A 18 4.37 7.40 4.91
CA SER A 18 5.26 6.33 5.37
C SER A 18 5.47 5.26 4.28
N GLN A 19 6.67 4.67 4.26
CA GLN A 19 7.01 3.62 3.29
C GLN A 19 6.00 2.45 3.34
N GLY A 20 5.49 2.13 4.52
CA GLY A 20 4.50 1.09 4.69
C GLY A 20 3.14 1.41 4.03
N VAL A 21 2.69 2.67 4.06
CA VAL A 21 1.53 3.12 3.26
C VAL A 21 1.81 2.92 1.77
N ILE A 22 2.96 3.41 1.29
CA ILE A 22 3.34 3.30 -0.13
C ILE A 22 3.36 1.82 -0.55
N ASN A 23 3.97 0.95 0.25
CA ASN A 23 4.07 -0.48 -0.01
C ASN A 23 2.69 -1.16 -0.07
N LEU A 24 1.79 -0.82 0.86
CA LEU A 24 0.44 -1.38 0.90
C LEU A 24 -0.36 -1.01 -0.35
N PHE A 25 -0.28 0.27 -0.76
CA PHE A 25 -0.92 0.75 -1.97
C PHE A 25 -0.31 0.11 -3.23
N GLU A 26 1.00 -0.06 -3.27
CA GLU A 26 1.68 -0.73 -4.38
C GLU A 26 1.27 -2.20 -4.49
N ASP A 27 1.18 -2.94 -3.38
CA ASP A 27 0.69 -4.31 -3.39
C ASP A 27 -0.78 -4.43 -3.82
N TYR A 28 -1.65 -3.49 -3.42
CA TYR A 28 -3.06 -3.51 -3.79
C TYR A 28 -3.33 -3.05 -5.23
N PHE A 29 -2.69 -1.97 -5.67
CA PHE A 29 -2.97 -1.36 -6.97
C PHE A 29 -2.08 -1.88 -8.10
N VAL A 30 -0.78 -2.10 -7.85
CA VAL A 30 0.21 -2.52 -8.85
C VAL A 30 0.36 -4.03 -8.87
N ASN A 31 0.84 -4.61 -7.77
CA ASN A 31 1.26 -6.01 -7.74
C ASN A 31 0.08 -6.98 -7.66
N LYS A 32 -1.11 -6.48 -7.26
CA LYS A 32 -2.29 -7.31 -6.97
C LYS A 32 -1.97 -8.44 -6.00
N ALA A 33 -1.06 -8.18 -5.07
CA ALA A 33 -0.56 -9.13 -4.09
C ALA A 33 -1.46 -9.22 -2.84
N ILE A 34 -2.34 -8.23 -2.64
CA ILE A 34 -3.39 -8.26 -1.63
C ILE A 34 -4.74 -7.89 -2.26
N THR A 35 -5.79 -8.49 -1.72
CA THR A 35 -7.18 -8.26 -2.12
C THR A 35 -7.79 -7.06 -1.41
N LYS A 36 -8.97 -6.62 -1.87
CA LYS A 36 -9.76 -5.59 -1.17
C LYS A 36 -10.19 -6.05 0.21
N GLU A 37 -10.55 -7.33 0.36
CA GLU A 37 -10.95 -7.90 1.64
C GLU A 37 -9.80 -7.85 2.65
N GLU A 38 -8.59 -8.24 2.24
CA GLU A 38 -7.40 -8.12 3.10
C GLU A 38 -7.08 -6.66 3.47
N MET A 39 -7.25 -5.72 2.52
CA MET A 39 -7.09 -4.29 2.79
C MET A 39 -8.12 -3.80 3.83
N ASP A 40 -9.39 -4.16 3.65
CA ASP A 40 -10.47 -3.81 4.57
C ASP A 40 -10.22 -4.42 5.96
N ASP A 41 -9.69 -5.64 6.03
CA ASP A 41 -9.35 -6.31 7.28
C ASP A 41 -8.20 -5.62 8.00
N ILE A 42 -7.14 -5.20 7.29
CA ILE A 42 -6.04 -4.40 7.87
C ILE A 42 -6.57 -3.10 8.46
N LEU A 43 -7.45 -2.40 7.73
CA LEU A 43 -7.98 -1.09 8.12
C LEU A 43 -8.96 -1.16 9.30
N LYS A 44 -9.62 -2.30 9.53
CA LYS A 44 -10.54 -2.51 10.65
C LYS A 44 -9.86 -2.88 11.97
N GLN A 45 -8.55 -3.19 11.96
CA GLN A 45 -7.85 -3.54 13.20
C GLN A 45 -7.58 -2.30 14.05
N ASP A 46 -7.68 -2.44 15.37
CA ASP A 46 -7.41 -1.35 16.33
C ASP A 46 -5.98 -0.77 16.19
N ASN A 47 -5.04 -1.60 15.74
CA ASN A 47 -3.64 -1.27 15.51
C ASN A 47 -3.30 -1.10 14.01
N ALA A 48 -4.28 -0.78 13.16
CA ALA A 48 -4.09 -0.61 11.71
C ALA A 48 -2.89 0.29 11.38
N ARG A 49 -2.70 1.39 12.12
CA ARG A 49 -1.58 2.31 11.93
C ARG A 49 -0.22 1.63 12.08
N ASP A 50 -0.06 0.75 13.06
CA ASP A 50 1.21 0.06 13.31
C ASP A 50 1.45 -1.05 12.29
N ILE A 51 0.39 -1.74 11.88
CA ILE A 51 0.44 -2.73 10.80
C ILE A 51 0.88 -2.06 9.50
N ILE A 52 0.24 -0.94 9.14
CA ILE A 52 0.56 -0.21 7.91
C ILE A 52 1.99 0.33 7.99
N ASN A 53 2.41 0.93 9.09
CA ASN A 53 3.76 1.49 9.21
C ASN A 53 4.88 0.44 9.12
N SER A 54 4.60 -0.80 9.52
CA SER A 54 5.55 -1.92 9.42
C SER A 54 5.39 -2.74 8.13
N TYR A 55 4.41 -2.40 7.28
CA TYR A 55 4.05 -3.17 6.10
C TYR A 55 5.20 -3.26 5.08
N GLN A 56 5.57 -4.49 4.74
CA GLN A 56 6.60 -4.80 3.74
C GLN A 56 5.94 -5.23 2.44
N LEU A 57 6.53 -4.82 1.31
CA LEU A 57 6.08 -5.19 -0.02
C LEU A 57 6.13 -6.72 -0.17
N ARG A 58 5.00 -7.34 -0.54
CA ARG A 58 4.90 -8.79 -0.76
C ARG A 58 5.15 -9.17 -2.21
N GLY A 59 4.81 -8.26 -3.14
CA GLY A 59 4.79 -8.52 -4.57
C GLY A 59 5.99 -8.00 -5.36
N ALA A 60 7.16 -7.81 -4.76
CA ALA A 60 8.36 -7.45 -5.53
C ALA A 60 8.76 -8.63 -6.42
N GLN A 61 8.29 -8.67 -7.66
CA GLN A 61 9.01 -9.39 -8.71
C GLN A 61 10.36 -8.67 -8.87
N ALA A 62 11.42 -9.38 -8.48
CA ALA A 62 12.79 -9.03 -8.82
C ALA A 62 12.98 -8.98 -10.35
#